data_AF-A0A3N1FTE1-F1
#
_entry.id   AF-A0A3N1FTE1-F1
#
_cell.length_a   1.000
_cell.length_b   1.000
_cell.length_c   1.000
_cell.angle_alpha   90.00
_cell.angle_beta   90.00
_cell.angle_gamma   90.00
#
_symmetry.space_group_name_H-M   'P 1'
#
loop_
_entity.id
_entity.type
_entity.pdbx_description
1 polymer ?
#
loop_
_entity_poly.entity_id
_entity_poly.type
_entity_poly.pdbx_seq_one_letter_code
_entity_poly.pdbx_strand_id
1 'polypeptide(L)'
;MSAQLIVRVHLDWTAPGHYEPKQARPCRLGDGPTRMRDASGRPCHQECAEDEIARELYGRGQALIADERVPSPAARARGGAR
;
A
#
# COMPACT_ATOMS: atom_id res chain seq x y z
N MET A 1 -7.93 18.60 14.31
CA MET A 1 -6.70 17.97 13.80
C MET A 1 -7.05 16.55 13.40
N SER A 2 -6.87 16.19 12.13
CA SER A 2 -7.03 14.81 11.67
C SER A 2 -5.64 14.16 11.69
N ALA A 3 -5.49 12.96 12.24
CA ALA A 3 -4.27 12.19 11.99
C ALA A 3 -4.53 11.16 10.91
N GLN A 4 -3.48 10.88 10.15
CA GLN A 4 -3.46 9.88 9.10
C GLN A 4 -2.35 8.87 9.43
N LEU A 5 -2.66 7.59 9.26
CA LEU A 5 -1.67 6.53 9.26
C LEU A 5 -1.20 6.36 7.81
N ILE A 6 0.12 6.39 7.60
CA ILE A 6 0.75 6.17 6.30
C ILE A 6 1.67 4.97 6.43
N VAL A 7 1.49 3.98 5.55
CA VAL A 7 2.37 2.82 5.44
C VAL A 7 3.14 2.94 4.13
N ARG A 8 4.47 2.81 4.20
CA ARG A 8 5.37 2.79 3.05
C ARG A 8 6.21 1.53 3.10
N VAL A 9 6.35 0.87 1.95
CA VAL A 9 7.15 -0.34 1.80
C VAL A 9 8.19 -0.06 0.75
N HIS A 10 9.43 -0.42 1.04
CA HIS A 10 10.52 -0.46 0.06
C HIS A 10 11.09 -1.86 0.08
N LEU A 11 10.99 -2.55 -1.05
CA LEU A 11 11.55 -3.89 -1.17
C LEU A 11 13.00 -3.81 -1.64
N ASP A 12 13.75 -4.86 -1.36
CA ASP A 12 15.05 -5.05 -1.98
C ASP A 12 14.86 -5.65 -3.38
N TRP A 13 15.18 -4.87 -4.41
CA TRP A 13 15.08 -5.25 -5.82
C TRP A 13 16.42 -5.72 -6.41
N THR A 14 17.48 -5.76 -5.60
CA THR A 14 18.83 -6.11 -6.07
C THR A 14 18.99 -7.61 -6.31
N ALA A 15 18.08 -8.44 -5.77
CA ALA A 15 18.12 -9.88 -5.95
C ALA A 15 17.98 -10.28 -7.44
N PRO A 16 18.76 -11.27 -7.90
CA PRO A 16 18.63 -11.79 -9.26
C PRO A 16 17.24 -12.39 -9.46
N GLY A 17 16.60 -12.06 -10.59
CA GLY A 17 15.28 -12.57 -10.94
C GLY A 17 14.16 -11.52 -10.93
N HIS A 18 14.42 -10.32 -10.41
CA HIS A 18 13.46 -9.21 -10.48
C HIS A 18 13.39 -8.52 -11.85
N TYR A 19 14.39 -8.70 -12.72
CA TYR A 19 14.40 -8.09 -14.04
C TYR A 19 14.43 -9.14 -15.16
N GLU A 20 13.50 -9.01 -16.11
CA GLU A 20 13.43 -9.80 -17.34
C GLU A 20 14.00 -9.00 -18.53
N PRO A 21 15.22 -9.31 -18.99
CA PRO A 21 15.85 -8.55 -20.07
C PRO A 21 15.19 -8.80 -21.43
N LYS A 22 14.56 -9.96 -21.65
CA LYS A 22 14.14 -10.39 -23.00
C LYS A 22 12.76 -9.90 -23.39
N GLN A 23 11.84 -9.76 -22.42
CA GLN A 23 10.44 -9.51 -22.71
C GLN A 23 9.80 -8.64 -21.63
N ALA A 24 9.15 -7.56 -22.06
CA ALA A 24 8.20 -6.86 -21.21
C ALA A 24 6.83 -7.56 -21.29
N ARG A 25 6.17 -7.74 -20.15
CA ARG A 25 4.84 -8.35 -20.03
C ARG A 25 3.89 -7.38 -19.32
N PRO A 26 2.57 -7.46 -19.51
CA PRO A 26 1.63 -6.61 -18.77
C PRO A 26 1.83 -6.75 -17.26
N CYS A 27 1.85 -5.63 -16.54
CA CYS A 27 1.83 -5.65 -15.08
C CYS A 27 0.54 -6.30 -14.58
N ARG A 28 0.64 -7.08 -13.50
CA ARG A 28 -0.53 -7.77 -12.93
C ARG A 28 -1.45 -6.86 -12.09
N LEU A 29 -0.99 -5.67 -11.71
CA LEU A 29 -1.70 -4.74 -10.81
C LEU A 29 -2.01 -3.39 -11.43
N GLY A 30 -1.13 -2.88 -12.28
CA GLY A 30 -1.27 -1.59 -12.93
C GLY A 30 -1.32 -1.73 -14.45
N ASP A 31 -1.49 -0.60 -15.12
CA ASP A 31 -1.50 -0.55 -16.57
C ASP A 31 -0.09 -0.52 -17.16
N GLY A 32 0.03 -1.07 -18.35
CA GLY A 32 1.25 -1.01 -19.16
C GLY A 32 2.22 -2.18 -18.95
N PRO A 33 3.17 -2.32 -19.89
CA PRO A 33 4.14 -3.40 -19.85
C PRO A 33 5.25 -3.11 -18.81
N THR A 34 5.80 -4.16 -18.24
CA THR A 34 6.92 -4.12 -17.31
C THR A 34 7.91 -5.24 -17.60
N ARG A 35 9.19 -4.96 -17.39
CA ARG A 35 10.26 -5.97 -17.33
C ARG A 35 10.55 -6.41 -15.89
N MET A 36 9.92 -5.77 -14.91
CA MET A 36 10.09 -6.09 -13.51
C MET A 36 9.21 -7.27 -13.09
N ARG A 37 9.67 -8.02 -12.09
CA ARG A 37 9.01 -9.18 -11.50
C ARG A 37 8.99 -9.04 -9.98
N ASP A 38 7.86 -9.33 -9.36
CA ASP A 38 7.75 -9.35 -7.90
C ASP A 38 8.53 -10.54 -7.27
N ALA A 39 8.48 -10.67 -5.94
CA ALA A 39 9.14 -11.76 -5.21
C ALA A 39 8.67 -13.18 -5.61
N SER A 40 7.50 -13.30 -6.25
CA SER A 40 6.99 -14.57 -6.78
C SER A 40 7.36 -14.79 -8.26
N GLY A 41 8.13 -13.89 -8.87
CA GLY A 41 8.55 -13.94 -10.27
C GLY A 41 7.48 -13.46 -11.26
N ARG A 42 6.34 -12.92 -10.77
CA ARG A 42 5.23 -12.48 -11.63
C ARG A 42 5.46 -11.05 -12.13
N PRO A 43 5.09 -10.71 -13.38
CA PRO A 43 5.26 -9.35 -13.91
C PRO A 43 4.56 -8.30 -13.05
N CYS A 44 5.32 -7.36 -12.51
CA CYS A 44 4.81 -6.29 -11.66
C CYS A 44 5.77 -5.11 -11.65
N HIS A 45 5.29 -3.87 -11.72
CA HIS A 45 6.13 -2.70 -11.48
C HIS A 45 6.60 -2.66 -10.02
N GLN A 46 7.71 -1.94 -9.80
CA GLN A 46 8.28 -1.77 -8.47
C GLN A 46 7.27 -1.18 -7.48
N GLU A 47 6.73 -0.02 -7.85
CA GLU A 47 5.73 0.72 -7.08
C GLU A 47 4.45 -0.10 -6.85
N CYS A 48 4.01 -0.87 -7.86
CA CYS A 48 2.80 -1.68 -7.75
C CYS A 48 2.95 -2.78 -6.70
N ALA A 49 4.11 -3.46 -6.65
CA ALA A 49 4.37 -4.48 -5.65
C ALA A 49 4.51 -3.88 -4.25
N GLU A 50 5.20 -2.74 -4.12
CA GLU A 50 5.34 -2.03 -2.86
C GLU A 50 3.98 -1.52 -2.32
N ASP A 51 3.14 -0.95 -3.19
CA ASP A 51 1.80 -0.48 -2.85
C ASP A 51 0.85 -1.61 -2.42
N GLU A 52 0.92 -2.76 -3.07
CA GLU A 52 0.11 -3.93 -2.70
C GLU A 52 0.41 -4.37 -1.26
N ILE A 53 1.70 -4.49 -0.91
CA ILE A 53 2.13 -4.86 0.45
C ILE A 53 1.77 -3.74 1.42
N ALA A 54 1.94 -2.47 1.04
CA ALA A 54 1.56 -1.34 1.88
C ALA A 54 0.06 -1.36 2.22
N ARG A 55 -0.81 -1.65 1.23
CA ARG A 55 -2.26 -1.81 1.45
C ARG A 55 -2.59 -2.98 2.36
N GLU A 56 -1.92 -4.12 2.18
CA GLU A 56 -2.09 -5.29 3.04
C GLU A 56 -1.70 -4.99 4.50
N LEU A 57 -0.51 -4.42 4.71
CA LEU A 57 -0.02 -4.06 6.04
C LEU A 57 -0.87 -2.97 6.68
N TYR A 58 -1.34 -1.99 5.91
CA TYR A 58 -2.26 -0.97 6.40
C TYR A 58 -3.56 -1.60 6.90
N GLY A 59 -4.20 -2.48 6.11
CA GLY A 59 -5.44 -3.14 6.51
C GLY A 59 -5.27 -4.00 7.77
N ARG A 60 -4.20 -4.79 7.83
CA ARG A 60 -3.87 -5.59 9.03
C ARG A 60 -3.58 -4.69 10.23
N GLY A 61 -2.83 -3.62 10.04
CA GLY A 61 -2.49 -2.66 11.10
C GLY A 61 -3.71 -1.92 11.63
N GLN A 62 -4.62 -1.47 10.76
CA GLN A 62 -5.87 -0.83 11.17
C GLN A 62 -6.70 -1.72 12.09
N ALA A 63 -6.76 -3.03 11.84
CA ALA A 63 -7.49 -3.97 12.69
C ALA A 63 -6.90 -4.12 14.11
N LEU A 64 -5.64 -3.70 14.31
CA LEU A 64 -4.91 -3.82 15.57
C LEU A 64 -4.74 -2.50 16.33
N ILE A 65 -5.05 -1.35 15.69
CA ILE A 65 -4.86 -0.03 16.28
C ILE A 65 -6.14 0.40 17.00
N ALA A 66 -6.06 0.62 18.31
CA ALA A 66 -7.08 1.32 19.08
C ALA A 66 -6.81 2.84 19.04
N ASP A 67 -7.73 3.61 18.46
CA ASP A 67 -7.65 5.08 18.47
C ASP A 67 -8.29 5.65 19.75
N GLU A 68 -7.46 5.88 20.77
CA GLU A 68 -7.90 6.39 22.08
C GLU A 68 -7.99 7.92 22.16
N ARG A 69 -7.78 8.63 21.05
CA ARG A 69 -7.78 10.09 21.08
C ARG A 69 -9.19 10.62 21.36
N VAL A 70 -9.29 11.54 22.31
CA VAL A 70 -10.56 12.18 22.67
C VAL A 70 -11.00 13.13 21.54
N PRO A 71 -12.19 12.95 20.94
CA PRO A 71 -12.68 13.87 19.93
C PRO A 71 -12.88 15.27 20.53
N SER A 72 -12.47 16.30 19.79
CA SER A 72 -12.64 17.70 20.20
C SER A 72 -14.12 18.01 20.48
N PRO A 73 -14.44 18.85 21.49
CA PRO A 73 -15.82 19.23 21.83
C PRO A 73 -16.65 19.73 20.62
N ALA A 74 -15.99 20.36 19.64
CA ALA A 74 -16.63 20.85 18.42
C ALA A 74 -17.21 19.75 17.49
N ALA A 75 -16.72 18.50 17.60
CA ALA A 75 -17.25 17.37 16.83
C ALA A 75 -18.53 16.79 17.45
N ARG A 76 -18.69 16.87 18.77
CA ARG A 76 -19.90 16.38 19.47
C ARG A 76 -21.15 17.22 19.17
N ALA A 77 -20.99 18.52 18.93
CA ALA A 77 -22.11 19.44 18.68
C ALA A 77 -22.84 19.19 17.34
N ARG A 78 -22.21 18.50 16.36
CA ARG A 78 -22.80 18.28 15.03
C ARG A 78 -23.62 17.00 14.89
N GLY A 79 -23.61 16.12 15.90
CA GLY A 79 -24.42 14.89 15.92
C GLY A 79 -25.73 15.01 16.71
N GLY A 80 -26.02 16.20 17.25
CA GLY A 80 -27.20 16.49 18.07
C GLY A 80 -28.24 17.34 17.33
N ALA A 81 -28.60 16.98 16.10
CA ALA A 81 -29.80 17.49 15.45
C ALA A 81 -30.47 16.33 14.73
N ARG A 82 -31.74 16.12 15.09
CA ARG A 82 -32.67 15.05 14.72
C ARG A 82 -32.62 14.58 13.28
#